data_AF-A0A945ZUC3-F1
#
_entry.id   AF-A0A945ZUC3-F1
#
_cell.length_a   1.000
_cell.length_b   1.000
_cell.length_c   1.000
_cell.angle_alpha   90.00
_cell.angle_beta   90.00
_cell.angle_gamma   90.00
#
_symmetry.space_group_name_H-M   'P 1'
#
loop_
_entity.id
_entity.type
_entity.pdbx_description
1 polymer ?
#
loop_
_entity_poly.entity_id
_entity_poly.type
_entity_poly.pdbx_seq_one_letter_code
_entity_poly.pdbx_strand_id
1 'polypeptide(L)'
;MNQTKEEEFWNTLTHFVGLIFSLIGLPILLYYDKGLTEFSVQGILFFAFGLICVYTASTLYHSTSNIELKKKFRVFDHISIFYLIAGSYAPVCLITLYDSSGIKIFTYVIILALLGTLMKIFFTGKFDKAFLL
;
A
#
# COMPACT_ATOMS: atom_id res chain seq x y z
N MET A 1 1.71 -5.94 -20.66
CA MET A 1 0.83 -5.07 -21.46
C MET A 1 1.60 -3.82 -21.84
N ASN A 2 1.56 -3.40 -23.10
CA ASN A 2 2.04 -2.08 -23.50
C ASN A 2 0.89 -1.09 -23.27
N GLN A 3 1.01 -0.24 -22.24
CA GLN A 3 0.04 0.82 -21.98
C GLN A 3 0.28 1.99 -22.95
N THR A 4 -0.79 2.68 -23.31
CA THR A 4 -0.69 3.88 -24.16
C THR A 4 -0.17 5.07 -23.36
N LYS A 5 0.35 6.11 -24.05
CA LYS A 5 0.79 7.35 -23.36
C LYS A 5 -0.36 8.04 -22.61
N GLU A 6 -1.57 7.97 -23.15
CA GLU A 6 -2.76 8.54 -22.51
C GLU A 6 -3.13 7.77 -21.25
N GLU A 7 -3.08 6.44 -21.28
CA GLU A 7 -3.31 5.59 -20.09
C GLU A 7 -2.29 5.89 -18.99
N GLU A 8 -1.00 5.97 -19.33
CA GLU A 8 0.08 6.28 -18.39
C GLU A 8 -0.12 7.67 -17.74
N PHE A 9 -0.59 8.65 -18.50
CA PHE A 9 -0.91 9.98 -17.98
C PHE A 9 -2.06 9.94 -16.96
N TRP A 10 -3.19 9.32 -17.32
CA TRP A 10 -4.35 9.24 -16.43
C TRP A 10 -4.08 8.40 -15.18
N ASN A 11 -3.30 7.31 -15.31
CA ASN A 11 -2.86 6.52 -14.16
C ASN A 11 -1.97 7.37 -13.25
N THR A 12 -0.97 8.07 -13.80
CA THR A 12 -0.11 8.95 -13.00
C THR A 12 -0.92 10.01 -12.25
N LEU A 13 -1.87 10.66 -12.94
CA LEU A 13 -2.67 11.73 -12.37
C LEU A 13 -3.59 11.23 -11.23
N THR A 14 -4.32 10.15 -11.45
CA THR A 14 -5.26 9.61 -10.45
C THR A 14 -4.52 9.14 -9.19
N HIS A 15 -3.39 8.46 -9.35
CA HIS A 15 -2.58 8.03 -8.22
C HIS A 15 -1.90 9.20 -7.50
N PHE A 16 -1.43 10.22 -8.23
CA PHE A 16 -0.84 11.41 -7.62
C PHE A 16 -1.87 12.19 -6.79
N VAL A 17 -3.09 12.34 -7.30
CA VAL A 17 -4.20 12.94 -6.54
C VAL A 17 -4.50 12.11 -5.28
N GLY A 18 -4.51 10.78 -5.40
CA GLY A 18 -4.64 9.87 -4.25
C GLY A 18 -3.55 10.06 -3.20
N LEU A 19 -2.30 10.27 -3.62
CA LEU A 19 -1.18 10.59 -2.71
C LEU A 19 -1.43 11.89 -1.96
N ILE A 20 -1.83 12.96 -2.64
CA ILE A 20 -2.13 14.25 -2.02
C ILE A 20 -3.25 14.11 -0.98
N PHE A 21 -4.35 13.42 -1.32
CA PHE A 21 -5.42 13.18 -0.36
C PHE A 21 -4.97 12.33 0.82
N SER A 22 -4.09 11.35 0.62
CA SER A 22 -3.55 10.53 1.70
C SER A 22 -2.69 11.35 2.68
N LEU A 23 -1.86 12.26 2.15
CA LEU A 23 -1.03 13.17 2.94
C LEU A 23 -1.85 14.19 3.73
N ILE A 24 -2.96 14.68 3.15
CA ILE A 24 -3.90 15.59 3.85
C ILE A 24 -4.75 14.83 4.86
N GLY A 25 -5.18 13.61 4.54
CA GLY A 25 -6.05 12.80 5.40
C GLY A 25 -5.36 12.36 6.69
N LEU A 26 -4.06 12.04 6.64
CA LEU A 26 -3.30 11.61 7.82
C LEU A 26 -3.38 12.58 9.01
N PRO A 27 -2.99 13.87 8.90
CA PRO A 27 -3.08 14.79 10.03
C PRO A 27 -4.53 15.03 10.49
N ILE A 28 -5.51 14.96 9.59
CA ILE A 28 -6.93 15.05 9.95
C ILE A 28 -7.34 13.87 10.82
N LEU A 29 -7.00 12.64 10.42
CA LEU A 29 -7.30 11.44 11.20
C LEU A 29 -6.62 11.47 12.57
N LEU A 30 -5.36 11.89 12.64
CA LEU A 30 -4.65 12.03 13.91
C LEU A 30 -5.27 13.12 14.81
N TYR A 31 -5.71 14.24 14.23
CA TYR A 31 -6.36 15.32 14.98
C TYR A 31 -7.69 14.88 15.61
N TYR A 32 -8.46 14.04 14.91
CA TYR A 32 -9.74 13.51 15.38
C TYR A 32 -9.65 12.19 16.14
N ASP A 33 -8.45 11.63 16.31
CA ASP A 33 -8.27 10.41 17.10
C ASP A 33 -8.67 10.66 18.55
N LYS A 34 -9.58 9.83 19.06
CA LYS A 34 -10.06 9.89 20.44
C LYS A 34 -9.33 8.91 21.36
N GLY A 35 -8.34 8.17 20.84
CA GLY A 35 -7.61 7.17 21.61
C GLY A 35 -8.50 6.06 22.13
N LEU A 36 -9.42 5.55 21.28
CA LEU A 36 -10.38 4.50 21.68
C LEU A 36 -9.67 3.22 22.17
N THR A 37 -8.46 2.98 21.67
CA THR A 37 -7.58 1.87 22.08
C THR A 37 -6.14 2.38 22.19
N GLU A 38 -5.29 1.66 22.91
CA GLU A 38 -3.86 2.00 23.04
C GLU A 38 -3.08 1.91 21.70
N PHE A 39 -3.68 1.30 20.68
CA PHE A 39 -3.13 1.18 19.33
C PHE A 39 -3.81 2.07 18.28
N SER A 40 -4.64 3.05 18.70
CA SER A 40 -5.41 3.89 17.78
C SER A 40 -4.53 4.65 16.79
N VAL A 41 -3.52 5.35 17.32
CA VAL A 41 -2.53 6.08 16.51
C VAL A 41 -1.79 5.14 15.57
N GLN A 42 -1.38 3.97 16.04
CA GLN A 42 -0.65 2.97 15.26
C GLN A 42 -1.53 2.45 14.11
N GLY A 43 -2.81 2.16 14.36
CA GLY A 43 -3.77 1.76 13.34
C GLY A 43 -3.92 2.80 12.23
N ILE A 44 -4.05 4.08 12.61
CA ILE A 44 -4.13 5.21 11.68
C ILE A 44 -2.83 5.35 10.87
N LEU A 45 -1.67 5.26 11.53
CA LEU A 45 -0.36 5.37 10.87
C LEU A 45 -0.11 4.24 9.88
N PHE A 46 -0.44 3.00 10.22
CA PHE A 46 -0.33 1.87 9.29
C PHE A 46 -1.23 2.03 8.07
N PHE A 47 -2.46 2.51 8.27
CA PHE A 47 -3.38 2.78 7.16
C PHE A 47 -2.84 3.88 6.23
N ALA A 48 -2.45 5.01 6.80
CA ALA A 48 -1.89 6.12 6.03
C ALA A 48 -0.59 5.71 5.32
N PHE A 49 0.28 4.95 5.98
CA PHE A 49 1.49 4.41 5.38
C PHE A 49 1.17 3.54 4.15
N GLY A 50 0.20 2.63 4.26
CA GLY A 50 -0.22 1.78 3.15
C GLY A 50 -0.71 2.59 1.94
N LEU A 51 -1.55 3.61 2.18
CA LEU A 51 -2.05 4.51 1.13
C LEU A 51 -0.92 5.35 0.49
N ILE A 52 -0.09 5.98 1.30
CA ILE A 52 1.04 6.79 0.81
C ILE A 52 2.00 5.91 0.01
N CYS A 53 2.28 4.70 0.48
CA CYS A 53 3.17 3.77 -0.19
C CYS A 53 2.64 3.37 -1.58
N VAL A 54 1.38 2.92 -1.68
CA VAL A 54 0.81 2.49 -2.96
C VAL A 54 0.68 3.64 -3.95
N TYR A 55 0.20 4.80 -3.50
CA TYR A 55 0.04 5.94 -4.41
C TYR A 55 1.38 6.50 -4.86
N THR A 56 2.38 6.56 -3.98
CA THR A 56 3.74 6.95 -4.36
C THR A 56 4.34 5.96 -5.36
N ALA A 57 4.25 4.66 -5.09
CA ALA A 57 4.82 3.63 -5.94
C ALA A 57 4.22 3.65 -7.35
N SER A 58 2.90 3.73 -7.44
CA SER A 58 2.18 3.77 -8.72
C SER A 58 2.46 5.06 -9.49
N THR A 59 2.45 6.22 -8.83
CA THR A 59 2.83 7.50 -9.47
C THR A 59 4.25 7.45 -10.04
N LEU A 60 5.21 6.91 -9.30
CA LEU A 60 6.60 6.76 -9.78
C LEU A 60 6.69 5.79 -10.97
N TYR A 61 5.95 4.68 -10.93
CA TYR A 61 5.93 3.68 -12.01
C TYR A 61 5.38 4.25 -13.33
N HIS A 62 4.26 4.97 -13.27
CA HIS A 62 3.61 5.50 -14.47
C HIS A 62 4.25 6.81 -14.99
N SER A 63 4.85 7.62 -14.11
CA SER A 63 5.51 8.86 -14.53
C SER A 63 6.86 8.65 -15.22
N THR A 64 7.51 7.49 -15.02
CA THR A 64 8.86 7.27 -15.56
C THR A 64 8.85 6.73 -16.99
N SER A 65 9.66 7.36 -17.85
CA SER A 65 9.96 6.86 -19.20
C SER A 65 11.27 6.04 -19.25
N ASN A 66 12.05 6.01 -18.17
CA ASN A 66 13.31 5.28 -18.12
C ASN A 66 13.04 3.78 -17.91
N ILE A 67 13.49 2.94 -18.85
CA ILE A 67 13.21 1.50 -18.89
C ILE A 67 13.75 0.76 -17.64
N GLU A 68 14.94 1.13 -17.15
CA GLU A 68 15.53 0.48 -15.98
C GLU A 68 14.80 0.85 -14.69
N LEU A 69 14.48 2.14 -14.53
CA LEU A 69 13.70 2.61 -13.39
C LEU A 69 12.28 2.06 -13.42
N LYS A 70 11.64 2.00 -14.59
CA LYS A 70 10.30 1.44 -14.76
C LYS A 70 10.21 0.00 -14.28
N LYS A 71 11.24 -0.81 -14.56
CA LYS A 71 11.31 -2.19 -14.04
C LYS A 71 11.37 -2.24 -12.52
N LYS A 72 12.18 -1.38 -11.89
CA LYS A 72 12.31 -1.31 -10.42
C LYS A 72 11.02 -0.80 -9.77
N PHE A 73 10.45 0.29 -10.27
CA PHE A 73 9.21 0.86 -9.75
C PHE A 73 8.03 -0.07 -9.93
N ARG A 74 7.97 -0.88 -10.99
CA ARG A 74 6.95 -1.92 -11.13
C ARG A 74 7.02 -2.99 -10.04
N VAL A 75 8.22 -3.35 -9.59
CA VAL A 75 8.36 -4.29 -8.46
C VAL A 75 7.88 -3.63 -7.17
N PHE A 76 8.29 -2.38 -6.95
CA PHE A 76 7.87 -1.60 -5.79
C PHE A 76 6.35 -1.37 -5.74
N ASP A 77 5.74 -1.02 -6.87
CA ASP A 77 4.29 -0.85 -7.03
C ASP A 77 3.52 -2.11 -6.66
N HIS A 78 3.94 -3.28 -7.18
CA HIS A 78 3.32 -4.54 -6.78
C HIS A 78 3.50 -4.87 -5.29
N ILE A 79 4.69 -4.60 -4.72
CA ILE A 79 4.95 -4.85 -3.30
C ILE A 79 4.06 -3.95 -2.43
N SER A 80 3.86 -2.70 -2.83
CA SER A 80 3.09 -1.72 -2.07
C SER A 80 1.64 -2.15 -1.81
N ILE A 81 1.05 -2.96 -2.68
CA ILE A 81 -0.30 -3.52 -2.51
C ILE A 81 -0.39 -4.38 -1.24
N PHE A 82 0.64 -5.16 -0.92
CA PHE A 82 0.65 -5.96 0.32
C PHE A 82 0.60 -5.07 1.57
N TYR A 83 1.32 -3.94 1.53
CA TYR A 83 1.31 -2.97 2.62
C TYR A 83 0.00 -2.16 2.67
N LEU A 84 -0.65 -1.91 1.54
CA LEU A 84 -2.00 -1.34 1.52
C LEU A 84 -3.02 -2.29 2.14
N ILE A 85 -2.95 -3.59 1.85
CA ILE A 85 -3.80 -4.61 2.46
C ILE A 85 -3.55 -4.61 3.98
N ALA A 86 -2.30 -4.71 4.43
CA ALA A 86 -2.00 -4.64 5.86
C ALA A 86 -2.49 -3.33 6.51
N GLY A 87 -2.23 -2.19 5.86
CA GLY A 87 -2.66 -0.87 6.32
C GLY A 87 -4.17 -0.73 6.44
N SER A 88 -4.95 -1.24 5.49
CA SER A 88 -6.42 -1.17 5.52
C SER A 88 -7.04 -2.04 6.62
N TYR A 89 -6.39 -3.15 6.99
CA TYR A 89 -6.80 -3.96 8.13
C TYR A 89 -6.41 -3.35 9.49
N ALA A 90 -5.35 -2.54 9.54
CA ALA A 90 -4.81 -2.01 10.80
C ALA A 90 -5.85 -1.27 11.66
N PRO A 91 -6.58 -0.24 11.19
CA PRO A 91 -7.55 0.48 12.03
C PRO A 91 -8.74 -0.43 12.40
N VAL A 92 -9.19 -1.29 11.49
CA VAL A 92 -10.27 -2.25 11.77
C VAL A 92 -9.87 -3.21 12.90
N CYS A 93 -8.64 -3.73 12.85
CA CYS A 93 -8.16 -4.71 13.81
C CYS A 93 -7.71 -4.10 15.14
N LEU A 94 -7.01 -2.97 15.09
CA LEU A 94 -6.37 -2.35 16.26
C LEU A 94 -7.28 -1.38 17.00
N ILE A 95 -8.38 -0.94 16.37
CA ILE A 95 -9.35 -0.02 16.97
C ILE A 95 -10.70 -0.71 17.13
N THR A 96 -11.33 -1.13 16.03
CA THR A 96 -12.71 -1.65 16.07
C THR A 96 -12.82 -3.03 16.70
N LEU A 97 -11.88 -3.94 16.40
CA LEU A 97 -11.87 -5.33 16.86
C LEU A 97 -10.87 -5.59 17.98
N TYR A 98 -10.36 -4.54 18.63
CA TYR A 98 -9.25 -4.62 19.58
C TYR A 98 -9.51 -5.64 20.71
N ASP A 99 -10.65 -5.52 21.40
CA ASP A 99 -11.03 -6.40 22.53
C ASP A 99 -11.45 -7.82 22.11
N SER A 100 -11.37 -8.15 20.80
CA SER A 100 -11.82 -9.42 20.25
C SER A 100 -10.66 -10.20 19.61
N SER A 101 -10.75 -10.53 18.32
CA SER A 101 -9.70 -11.20 17.56
C SER A 101 -8.78 -10.24 16.78
N GLY A 102 -8.92 -8.93 16.95
CA GLY A 102 -8.23 -7.91 16.16
C GLY A 102 -6.71 -8.08 16.08
N ILE A 103 -6.04 -8.18 17.24
CA ILE A 103 -4.58 -8.37 17.29
C ILE A 103 -4.14 -9.65 16.55
N LYS A 104 -4.89 -10.75 16.72
CA LYS A 104 -4.57 -12.03 16.06
C LYS A 104 -4.71 -11.91 14.54
N ILE A 105 -5.82 -11.35 14.06
CA ILE A 105 -6.06 -11.13 12.63
C ILE A 105 -4.97 -10.24 12.04
N PHE A 106 -4.65 -9.12 12.70
CA PHE A 106 -3.63 -8.19 12.22
C PHE A 106 -2.25 -8.85 12.12
N THR A 107 -1.89 -9.69 13.10
CA THR A 107 -0.64 -10.47 13.07
C THR A 107 -0.57 -11.37 11.84
N TYR A 108 -1.63 -12.10 11.52
CA TYR A 108 -1.68 -12.93 10.31
C TYR A 108 -1.56 -12.10 9.04
N VAL A 109 -2.24 -10.95 8.97
CA VAL A 109 -2.19 -10.06 7.80
C VAL A 109 -0.77 -9.52 7.59
N ILE A 110 -0.06 -9.12 8.65
CA ILE A 110 1.35 -8.70 8.56
C ILE A 110 2.22 -9.85 8.03
N ILE A 111 2.06 -11.06 8.56
CA ILE A 111 2.83 -12.23 8.10
C ILE A 111 2.60 -12.48 6.60
N LEU A 112 1.35 -12.43 6.15
CA LEU A 112 1.00 -12.60 4.74
C LEU A 112 1.58 -11.47 3.87
N ALA A 113 1.57 -10.22 4.34
CA ALA A 113 2.14 -9.10 3.61
C ALA A 113 3.68 -9.21 3.47
N LEU A 114 4.36 -9.64 4.54
CA LEU A 114 5.80 -9.91 4.52
C LEU A 114 6.13 -11.09 3.61
N LEU A 115 5.36 -12.18 3.68
CA LEU A 115 5.54 -13.33 2.79
C LEU A 115 5.35 -12.94 1.32
N GLY A 116 4.29 -12.19 1.01
CA GLY A 116 4.04 -11.66 -0.33
C GLY A 116 5.18 -10.77 -0.82
N THR A 117 5.72 -9.92 0.06
CA THR A 117 6.89 -9.07 -0.25
C THR A 117 8.13 -9.92 -0.58
N LEU A 118 8.47 -10.89 0.27
CA LEU A 118 9.62 -11.78 0.06
C LEU A 118 9.47 -12.56 -1.24
N MET A 119 8.28 -13.15 -1.47
CA MET A 119 8.01 -13.87 -2.71
C MET A 119 8.19 -12.96 -3.92
N LYS A 120 7.67 -11.72 -3.87
CA LYS A 120 7.83 -10.80 -4.99
C LYS A 120 9.30 -10.47 -5.25
N ILE A 121 10.09 -10.18 -4.20
CA ILE A 121 11.51 -9.85 -4.36
C ILE A 121 12.32 -11.02 -4.93
N PHE A 122 12.14 -12.24 -4.41
CA PHE A 122 12.94 -13.40 -4.81
C PHE A 122 12.50 -14.05 -6.14
N PHE A 123 11.22 -13.97 -6.50
CA PHE A 123 10.68 -14.60 -7.72
C PHE A 123 10.47 -13.62 -8.88
N THR A 124 10.81 -12.33 -8.73
CA THR A 124 10.81 -11.37 -9.85
C THR A 124 11.73 -11.88 -10.96
N GLY A 125 11.16 -12.16 -12.14
CA GLY A 125 11.87 -12.64 -13.33
C GLY A 125 11.79 -14.14 -13.62
N LYS A 126 11.33 -14.99 -12.68
CA LYS A 126 11.14 -16.44 -12.93
C LYS A 126 9.70 -16.85 -13.20
N PHE A 127 8.70 -16.09 -12.72
CA PHE A 127 7.28 -16.42 -12.87
C PHE A 127 6.40 -15.20 -13.15
N ASP A 128 6.82 -14.35 -14.11
CA ASP A 128 6.07 -13.14 -14.48
C ASP A 128 4.60 -13.42 -14.89
N LYS A 129 4.20 -14.67 -15.19
CA LYS A 129 2.82 -15.04 -15.52
C LYS A 129 2.00 -15.64 -14.37
N ALA A 130 2.62 -16.18 -13.31
CA ALA A 130 1.89 -16.88 -12.26
C ALA A 130 1.35 -15.94 -11.16
N PHE A 131 1.89 -14.71 -11.10
CA PHE A 131 1.60 -13.72 -10.05
C PHE A 131 1.03 -12.41 -10.64
N LEU A 132 0.47 -12.48 -11.86
CA LEU A 132 -0.19 -11.35 -12.56
C LEU A 132 -1.73 -11.50 -12.59
N LEU A 133 -2.29 -12.36 -11.74
CA LEU A 133 -3.69 -12.36 -11.35
C LEU A 133 -3.75 -11.92 -9.88
#